data_AF-A0A6P7F7Y2-F1
#
_entry.id   AF-A0A6P7F7Y2-F1
#
_cell.length_a   1.000
_cell.length_b   1.000
_cell.length_c   1.000
_cell.angle_alpha   90.00
_cell.angle_beta   90.00
_cell.angle_gamma   90.00
#
_symmetry.space_group_name_H-M   'P 1'
#
loop_
_entity.id
_entity.type
_entity.pdbx_description
1 polymer ?
#
loop_
_entity_poly.entity_id
_entity_poly.type
_entity_poly.pdbx_seq_one_letter_code
_entity_poly.pdbx_strand_id
1 'polypeptide(L)'
;MFRLSMLISCIFMTNSAMEESNLASNLVDSTSDLTDFDKYAVTCYICVNVSDNLICNQFAIDRPCKPGETFCHTLHIMDSKGTSVLVNKKCTTEKECQRNKVGCVEIDAQMMCVSCCDQNYCNVNVPSNSTTAIFDDKISKMRMLAKNLFREREKALTTTIKESNANRIGAWEKSLFYLYLLFTFIGGT
;
A
#
# COMPACT_ATOMS: atom_id res chain seq x y z
N MET A 1 -19.38 36.28 36.98
CA MET A 1 -20.65 36.11 36.23
C MET A 1 -20.33 36.30 34.75
N PHE A 2 -20.28 35.20 34.01
CA PHE A 2 -19.94 35.16 32.58
C PHE A 2 -21.11 35.68 31.75
N ARG A 3 -20.85 36.64 30.84
CA ARG A 3 -21.85 37.11 29.85
C ARG A 3 -21.54 36.51 28.49
N LEU A 4 -22.59 35.90 27.96
CA LEU A 4 -22.72 35.04 26.79
C LEU A 4 -22.82 35.89 25.51
N SER A 5 -21.72 36.35 24.92
CA SER A 5 -21.74 36.94 23.58
C SER A 5 -20.39 36.86 22.84
N MET A 6 -19.98 35.67 22.38
CA MET A 6 -18.87 35.59 21.42
C MET A 6 -18.78 34.26 20.65
N LEU A 7 -19.89 33.68 20.14
CA LEU A 7 -19.80 32.45 19.32
C LEU A 7 -20.87 32.35 18.22
N ILE A 8 -21.14 33.41 17.46
CA ILE A 8 -21.87 33.29 16.17
C ILE A 8 -21.31 34.32 15.19
N SER A 9 -20.23 34.02 14.44
CA SER A 9 -19.90 34.81 13.25
C SER A 9 -18.89 34.22 12.24
N CYS A 10 -18.65 32.91 12.19
CA CYS A 10 -17.71 32.34 11.19
C CYS A 10 -18.35 31.30 10.27
N ILE A 11 -19.67 31.34 10.08
CA ILE A 11 -20.32 30.65 8.97
C ILE A 11 -20.69 31.76 7.98
N PHE A 12 -20.29 31.62 6.71
CA PHE A 12 -20.57 32.50 5.56
C PHE A 12 -19.60 33.66 5.27
N MET A 13 -18.37 33.33 4.85
CA MET A 13 -17.55 34.06 3.86
C MET A 13 -16.49 33.02 3.41
N THR A 14 -16.30 32.57 2.17
CA THR A 14 -16.40 33.20 0.85
C THR A 14 -16.59 32.13 -0.22
N ASN A 15 -17.32 32.49 -1.29
CA ASN A 15 -17.38 31.77 -2.57
C ASN A 15 -17.17 32.83 -3.67
N SER A 16 -16.39 32.48 -4.70
CA SER A 16 -16.15 33.11 -6.03
C SER A 16 -14.65 33.13 -6.34
N ALA A 17 -14.14 32.79 -7.53
CA ALA A 17 -14.71 32.33 -8.79
C ALA A 17 -13.61 31.69 -9.66
N MET A 18 -14.05 30.83 -10.59
CA MET A 18 -13.50 30.37 -11.88
C MET A 18 -12.03 30.66 -12.28
N GLU A 19 -11.37 29.63 -12.80
CA GLU A 19 -10.92 29.67 -14.21
C GLU A 19 -11.02 28.26 -14.84
N GLU A 20 -11.60 28.22 -16.03
CA GLU A 20 -11.94 27.04 -16.82
C GLU A 20 -10.85 26.85 -17.88
N SER A 21 -10.24 25.66 -17.99
CA SER A 21 -9.62 25.26 -19.27
C SER A 21 -9.88 23.79 -19.57
N ASN A 22 -10.84 23.64 -20.47
CA ASN A 22 -11.10 22.61 -21.46
C ASN A 22 -10.26 21.31 -21.44
N LEU A 23 -11.04 20.23 -21.40
CA LEU A 23 -10.79 18.93 -22.00
C LEU A 23 -10.16 19.05 -23.40
N ALA A 24 -8.90 18.64 -23.52
CA ALA A 24 -8.36 18.05 -24.75
C ALA A 24 -8.05 16.58 -24.45
N SER A 25 -9.01 15.72 -24.80
CA SER A 25 -8.80 14.29 -24.96
C SER A 25 -7.77 14.03 -26.07
N ASN A 26 -6.96 12.99 -25.88
CA ASN A 26 -6.05 12.33 -26.85
C ASN A 26 -4.58 12.79 -26.86
N LEU A 27 -3.85 12.36 -25.84
CA LEU A 27 -2.57 11.67 -26.02
C LEU A 27 -2.37 10.77 -24.80
N VAL A 28 -2.47 9.46 -25.01
CA VAL A 28 -2.01 8.45 -24.05
C VAL A 28 -0.50 8.64 -23.94
N ASP A 29 -0.07 9.48 -23.01
CA ASP A 29 1.33 9.62 -22.65
C ASP A 29 1.69 8.49 -21.69
N SER A 30 2.28 7.44 -22.27
CA SER A 30 2.75 6.23 -21.59
C SER A 30 3.95 6.47 -20.66
N THR A 31 4.25 7.71 -20.29
CA THR A 31 5.40 8.07 -19.44
C THR A 31 5.03 8.47 -18.01
N SER A 32 3.75 8.75 -17.72
CA SER A 32 3.29 9.08 -16.36
C SER A 32 3.21 7.87 -15.42
N ASP A 33 3.06 6.65 -15.96
CA ASP A 33 2.96 5.42 -15.16
C ASP A 33 4.32 5.02 -14.55
N LEU A 34 5.44 5.30 -15.22
CA LEU A 34 6.78 4.95 -14.73
C LEU A 34 7.23 5.80 -13.52
N THR A 35 6.72 7.03 -13.40
CA THR A 35 7.11 7.94 -12.30
C THR A 35 6.49 7.56 -10.95
N ASP A 36 5.39 6.82 -10.94
CA ASP A 36 4.75 6.36 -9.69
C ASP A 36 5.32 5.02 -9.20
N PHE A 37 5.90 4.21 -10.09
CA PHE A 37 6.61 2.98 -9.70
C PHE A 37 7.91 3.26 -8.92
N ASP A 38 8.67 4.28 -9.31
CA ASP A 38 9.92 4.64 -8.62
C ASP A 38 9.68 5.14 -7.19
N LYS A 39 8.50 5.69 -6.91
CA LYS A 39 8.12 6.20 -5.57
C LYS A 39 7.96 5.09 -4.53
N TYR A 40 7.82 3.85 -4.95
CA TYR A 40 7.57 2.69 -4.07
C TYR A 40 8.54 1.53 -4.32
N ALA A 41 9.62 1.79 -5.06
CA ALA A 41 10.67 0.81 -5.31
C ALA A 41 11.43 0.51 -4.02
N VAL A 42 11.59 -0.79 -3.72
CA VAL A 42 12.41 -1.23 -2.59
C VAL A 42 13.87 -1.02 -2.95
N THR A 43 14.69 -0.65 -1.98
CA THR A 43 16.16 -0.66 -2.12
C THR A 43 16.75 -1.76 -1.26
N CYS A 44 17.74 -2.49 -1.76
CA CYS A 44 18.35 -3.61 -1.06
C CYS A 44 19.87 -3.45 -1.01
N TYR A 45 20.53 -4.11 -0.06
CA TYR A 45 21.94 -4.44 -0.22
C TYR A 45 22.07 -5.47 -1.34
N ILE A 46 23.00 -5.25 -2.30
CA ILE A 46 23.19 -6.12 -3.47
C ILE A 46 24.67 -6.46 -3.59
N CYS A 47 24.98 -7.75 -3.64
CA CYS A 47 26.34 -8.27 -3.83
C CYS A 47 26.27 -9.70 -4.37
N VAL A 48 27.29 -10.13 -5.11
CA VAL A 48 27.32 -11.46 -5.74
C VAL A 48 28.53 -12.22 -5.23
N ASN A 49 28.29 -13.37 -4.60
CA ASN A 49 29.31 -14.33 -4.16
C ASN A 49 30.45 -13.69 -3.35
N VAL A 50 30.09 -12.91 -2.33
CA VAL A 50 31.06 -12.26 -1.44
C VAL A 50 31.31 -13.14 -0.22
N SER A 51 32.52 -13.12 0.35
CA SER A 51 32.89 -13.98 1.47
C SER A 51 32.21 -13.63 2.79
N ASP A 52 31.84 -12.36 2.99
CA ASP A 52 31.28 -11.87 4.26
C ASP A 52 30.20 -10.81 4.04
N ASN A 53 29.28 -10.70 5.00
CA ASN A 53 28.24 -9.68 5.08
C ASN A 53 28.82 -8.26 5.18
N LEU A 54 29.91 -8.08 5.94
CA LEU A 54 30.53 -6.77 6.12
C LEU A 54 31.01 -6.20 4.79
N ILE A 55 31.73 -7.01 4.01
CA ILE A 55 32.25 -6.65 2.68
C ILE A 55 31.08 -6.39 1.73
N CYS A 56 30.06 -7.26 1.76
CA CYS A 56 28.86 -7.09 0.94
C CYS A 56 28.19 -5.74 1.18
N ASN A 57 28.00 -5.34 2.45
CA ASN A 57 27.34 -4.09 2.78
C ASN A 57 28.20 -2.85 2.46
N GLN A 58 29.52 -2.95 2.63
CA GLN A 58 30.45 -1.86 2.37
C GLN A 58 30.51 -1.46 0.89
N PHE A 59 30.42 -2.43 -0.02
CA PHE A 59 30.51 -2.22 -1.47
C PHE A 59 29.17 -2.45 -2.18
N ALA A 60 28.07 -2.44 -1.43
CA ALA A 60 26.75 -2.65 -2.00
C ALA A 60 26.37 -1.53 -2.99
N ILE A 61 25.63 -1.91 -4.02
CA ILE A 61 25.10 -0.97 -5.00
C ILE A 61 23.88 -0.27 -4.40
N ASP A 62 24.00 1.02 -4.12
CA ASP A 62 22.91 1.83 -3.59
C ASP A 62 22.01 2.38 -4.70
N ARG A 63 21.11 1.55 -5.21
CA ARG A 63 20.10 1.95 -6.18
C ARG A 63 18.77 1.23 -5.94
N PRO A 64 17.62 1.88 -6.21
CA PRO A 64 16.33 1.21 -6.17
C PRO A 64 16.30 -0.04 -7.05
N CYS A 65 15.55 -1.05 -6.61
CA CYS A 65 15.30 -2.26 -7.39
C CYS A 65 14.49 -1.94 -8.65
N LYS A 66 14.59 -2.82 -9.66
CA LYS A 66 13.88 -2.62 -10.92
C LYS A 66 12.36 -2.77 -10.72
N PRO A 67 11.53 -2.20 -11.61
CA PRO A 67 10.10 -2.44 -11.59
C PRO A 67 9.78 -3.95 -11.56
N GLY A 68 8.91 -4.35 -10.63
CA GLY A 68 8.53 -5.76 -10.40
C GLY A 68 9.42 -6.52 -9.41
N GLU A 69 10.61 -6.02 -9.08
CA GLU A 69 11.45 -6.56 -8.00
C GLU A 69 11.07 -5.89 -6.68
N THR A 70 10.16 -6.51 -5.93
CA THR A 70 9.57 -5.94 -4.71
C THR A 70 10.14 -6.51 -3.41
N PHE A 71 11.14 -7.40 -3.48
CA PHE A 71 11.75 -8.03 -2.32
C PHE A 71 13.28 -7.98 -2.39
N CYS A 72 13.90 -7.91 -1.22
CA CYS A 72 15.30 -8.23 -1.01
C CYS A 72 15.43 -9.71 -0.67
N HIS A 73 16.32 -10.41 -1.38
CA HIS A 73 16.65 -11.81 -1.15
C HIS A 73 18.10 -11.94 -0.68
N THR A 74 18.32 -12.75 0.35
CA THR A 74 19.64 -13.06 0.88
C THR A 74 19.85 -14.56 0.92
N LEU A 75 20.93 -15.01 0.29
CA LEU A 75 21.49 -16.34 0.46
C LEU A 75 22.77 -16.22 1.28
N HIS A 76 22.86 -17.00 2.34
CA HIS A 76 24.04 -17.12 3.18
C HIS A 76 24.43 -18.58 3.32
N ILE A 77 25.66 -18.91 2.95
CA ILE A 77 26.25 -20.23 3.12
C ILE A 77 27.33 -20.11 4.18
N MET A 78 27.27 -20.96 5.19
CA MET A 78 28.26 -21.06 6.25
C MET A 78 28.90 -22.44 6.28
N ASP A 79 30.12 -22.51 6.80
CA ASP A 79 30.75 -23.78 7.14
C ASP A 79 30.16 -24.38 8.44
N SER A 80 30.63 -25.57 8.81
CA SER A 80 30.20 -26.28 10.02
C SER A 80 30.53 -25.55 11.34
N LYS A 81 31.37 -24.51 11.30
CA LYS A 81 31.69 -23.66 12.46
C LYS A 81 30.84 -22.39 12.51
N GLY A 82 29.98 -22.18 11.51
CA GLY A 82 29.18 -20.96 11.36
C GLY A 82 29.93 -19.80 10.71
N THR A 83 31.10 -20.05 10.12
CA THR A 83 31.87 -19.05 9.39
C THR A 83 31.23 -18.81 8.03
N SER A 84 31.02 -17.54 7.66
CA SER A 84 30.54 -17.15 6.33
C SER A 84 31.46 -17.70 5.24
N VAL A 85 30.89 -18.48 4.33
CA VAL A 85 31.55 -18.97 3.11
C VAL A 85 31.12 -18.13 1.91
N LEU A 86 29.82 -17.80 1.84
CA LEU A 86 29.25 -17.06 0.74
C LEU A 86 28.03 -16.25 1.18
N VAL A 87 28.00 -14.99 0.79
CA VAL A 87 26.88 -14.07 0.91
C VAL A 87 26.51 -13.58 -0.48
N ASN A 88 25.25 -13.77 -0.84
CA ASN A 88 24.68 -13.25 -2.08
C ASN A 88 23.37 -12.52 -1.76
N LYS A 89 23.30 -11.26 -2.16
CA LYS A 89 22.13 -10.41 -1.92
C LYS A 89 21.66 -9.79 -3.22
N LYS A 90 20.36 -9.80 -3.46
CA LYS A 90 19.77 -9.26 -4.69
C LYS A 90 18.35 -8.74 -4.48
N CYS A 91 17.96 -7.82 -5.35
CA CYS A 91 16.55 -7.56 -5.61
C CYS A 91 15.91 -8.79 -6.28
N THR A 92 14.65 -9.07 -5.97
CA THR A 92 13.91 -10.17 -6.58
C THR A 92 12.41 -9.93 -6.58
N THR A 93 11.69 -10.78 -7.31
CA THR A 93 10.23 -10.79 -7.40
C THR A 93 9.61 -11.69 -6.32
N GLU A 94 8.32 -11.51 -6.06
CA GLU A 94 7.53 -12.37 -5.16
C GLU A 94 7.51 -13.86 -5.59
N LYS A 95 7.72 -14.17 -6.88
CA LYS A 95 7.73 -15.55 -7.38
C LYS A 95 8.99 -16.32 -6.93
N GLU A 96 10.11 -15.62 -6.88
CA GLU A 96 11.38 -16.18 -6.39
C GLU A 96 11.42 -16.17 -4.86
N CYS A 97 10.77 -15.20 -4.24
CA CYS A 97 10.77 -14.95 -2.82
C CYS A 97 9.42 -15.38 -2.21
N GLN A 98 9.29 -16.67 -1.89
CA GLN A 98 8.07 -17.26 -1.33
C GLN A 98 8.32 -17.80 0.08
N ARG A 99 7.28 -17.85 0.91
CA ARG A 99 7.35 -18.37 2.29
C ARG A 99 7.91 -19.80 2.38
N ASN A 100 7.71 -20.63 1.37
CA ASN A 100 8.22 -22.01 1.32
C ASN A 100 9.65 -22.12 0.76
N LYS A 101 10.26 -21.00 0.34
CA LYS A 101 11.63 -20.94 -0.19
C LYS A 101 12.63 -20.28 0.79
N VAL A 102 12.15 -19.76 1.92
CA VAL A 102 13.00 -19.29 3.02
C VAL A 102 13.24 -20.41 4.02
N GLY A 103 14.32 -20.27 4.80
CA GLY A 103 14.72 -21.25 5.80
C GLY A 103 16.18 -21.63 5.67
N CYS A 104 16.61 -22.60 6.47
CA CYS A 104 17.96 -23.15 6.40
C CYS A 104 17.91 -24.64 6.07
N VAL A 105 18.86 -25.08 5.25
CA VAL A 105 19.08 -26.48 4.92
C VAL A 105 20.57 -26.78 5.09
N GLU A 106 20.86 -27.93 5.68
CA GLU A 106 22.22 -28.45 5.76
C GLU A 106 22.48 -29.32 4.53
N ILE A 107 23.54 -29.02 3.80
CA ILE A 107 24.00 -29.77 2.64
C ILE A 107 25.48 -30.11 2.87
N ASP A 108 25.76 -31.41 2.97
CA ASP A 108 27.06 -31.96 3.36
C ASP A 108 27.54 -31.48 4.74
N ALA A 109 28.42 -30.48 4.76
CA ALA A 109 28.98 -29.85 5.97
C ALA A 109 28.81 -28.32 5.95
N GLN A 110 27.89 -27.82 5.11
CA GLN A 110 27.58 -26.41 4.97
C GLN A 110 26.11 -26.16 5.31
N MET A 111 25.85 -25.03 5.94
CA MET A 111 24.50 -24.56 6.23
C MET A 111 24.13 -23.46 5.25
N MET A 112 23.11 -23.71 4.44
CA MET A 112 22.57 -22.76 3.47
C MET A 112 21.27 -22.16 4.00
N CYS A 113 21.27 -20.85 4.25
CA CYS A 113 20.14 -20.12 4.76
C CYS A 113 19.65 -19.08 3.74
N VAL A 114 18.33 -18.99 3.56
CA VAL A 114 17.67 -18.04 2.68
C VAL A 114 16.68 -17.20 3.48
N SER A 115 16.76 -15.88 3.34
CA SER A 115 15.78 -14.93 3.88
C SER A 115 15.31 -13.93 2.83
N CYS A 116 14.13 -13.38 3.10
CA CYS A 116 13.39 -12.54 2.17
C CYS A 116 12.67 -11.42 2.93
N CYS A 117 12.76 -10.18 2.46
CA CYS A 117 12.08 -9.06 3.10
C CYS A 117 11.71 -7.95 2.11
N ASP A 118 10.69 -7.14 2.39
CA ASP A 118 10.14 -6.15 1.43
C ASP A 118 10.27 -4.68 1.86
N GLN A 119 11.12 -4.39 2.85
CA GLN A 119 11.42 -3.03 3.28
C GLN A 119 12.77 -2.54 2.73
N ASN A 120 12.95 -1.23 2.63
CA ASN A 120 14.23 -0.65 2.23
C ASN A 120 15.36 -1.09 3.18
N TYR A 121 16.44 -1.61 2.59
CA TYR A 121 17.66 -2.07 3.24
C TYR A 121 17.42 -3.12 4.34
N CYS A 122 16.31 -3.84 4.28
CA CYS A 122 15.92 -4.82 5.30
C CYS A 122 16.89 -6.00 5.40
N ASN A 123 17.65 -6.27 4.33
CA ASN A 123 18.61 -7.35 4.25
C ASN A 123 20.02 -6.94 4.68
N VAL A 124 20.17 -5.99 5.61
CA VAL A 124 21.48 -5.59 6.16
C VAL A 124 22.21 -6.75 6.85
N ASN A 125 21.45 -7.62 7.52
CA ASN A 125 21.96 -8.82 8.19
C ASN A 125 21.75 -10.06 7.33
N VAL A 126 22.60 -11.06 7.52
CA VAL A 126 22.48 -12.38 6.88
C VAL A 126 21.78 -13.38 7.82
N PRO A 127 20.96 -14.30 7.29
CA PRO A 127 20.36 -15.35 8.10
C PRO A 127 21.41 -16.42 8.45
N SER A 128 21.41 -16.90 9.69
CA SER A 128 22.37 -17.90 10.19
C SER A 128 21.71 -19.12 10.83
N ASN A 129 20.39 -19.11 10.96
CA ASN A 129 19.61 -20.20 11.55
C ASN A 129 18.13 -20.09 11.12
N SER A 130 17.32 -21.08 11.47
CA SER A 130 15.89 -21.12 11.15
C SER A 130 15.09 -19.92 11.69
N THR A 131 15.52 -19.32 12.79
CA THR A 131 14.87 -18.15 13.41
C THR A 131 15.14 -16.86 12.63
N THR A 132 16.29 -16.76 11.96
CA THR A 132 16.70 -15.56 11.20
C THR A 132 16.44 -15.70 9.69
N ALA A 133 16.32 -16.94 9.19
CA ALA A 133 15.94 -17.26 7.82
C ALA A 133 14.41 -17.14 7.59
N ILE A 134 13.91 -15.90 7.66
CA ILE A 134 12.47 -15.60 7.63
C ILE A 134 12.02 -14.95 6.32
N PHE A 135 10.71 -14.98 6.10
CA PHE A 135 10.00 -14.21 5.08
C PHE A 135 9.26 -13.04 5.75
N ASP A 136 9.68 -11.81 5.49
CA ASP A 136 9.09 -10.59 6.04
C ASP A 136 8.40 -9.74 4.95
N ASP A 137 7.08 -9.78 4.93
CA ASP A 137 6.21 -9.12 3.97
C ASP A 137 5.48 -7.90 4.55
N LYS A 138 6.18 -7.13 5.39
CA LYS A 138 5.59 -6.00 6.12
C LYS A 138 4.99 -4.94 5.19
N ILE A 139 5.69 -4.51 4.14
CA ILE A 139 5.15 -3.51 3.19
C ILE A 139 3.97 -4.08 2.42
N SER A 140 4.06 -5.32 1.98
CA SER A 140 3.02 -6.02 1.23
C SER A 140 1.74 -6.16 2.07
N LYS A 141 1.87 -6.54 3.34
CA LYS A 141 0.76 -6.56 4.31
C LYS A 141 0.14 -5.19 4.51
N MET A 142 0.95 -4.15 4.70
CA MET A 142 0.45 -2.78 4.87
C MET A 142 -0.29 -2.29 3.62
N ARG A 143 0.22 -2.60 2.41
CA ARG A 143 -0.46 -2.31 1.14
C ARG A 143 -1.79 -3.03 1.04
N MET A 144 -1.87 -4.30 1.43
CA MET A 144 -3.11 -5.07 1.44
C MET A 144 -4.13 -4.48 2.43
N LEU A 145 -3.68 -4.16 3.65
CA LEU A 145 -4.53 -3.53 4.67
C LEU A 145 -5.08 -2.18 4.19
N ALA A 146 -4.24 -1.33 3.63
CA ALA A 146 -4.66 -0.05 3.07
C ALA A 146 -5.70 -0.23 1.97
N LYS A 147 -5.47 -1.14 1.02
CA LYS A 147 -6.43 -1.47 -0.06
C LYS A 147 -7.78 -1.91 0.50
N ASN A 148 -7.79 -2.75 1.54
CA ASN A 148 -9.02 -3.20 2.18
C ASN A 148 -9.74 -2.04 2.89
N LEU A 149 -9.00 -1.20 3.62
CA LEU A 149 -9.57 -0.02 4.29
C LEU A 149 -10.21 0.96 3.30
N PHE A 150 -9.55 1.23 2.17
CA PHE A 150 -10.12 2.07 1.12
C PHE A 150 -11.39 1.47 0.52
N ARG A 151 -11.39 0.17 0.24
CA ARG A 151 -12.56 -0.55 -0.26
C ARG A 151 -13.73 -0.51 0.72
N GLU A 152 -13.49 -0.69 2.01
CA GLU A 152 -14.55 -0.62 3.02
C GLU A 152 -15.10 0.81 3.18
N ARG A 153 -14.23 1.83 3.10
CA ARG A 153 -14.67 3.23 3.10
C ARG A 153 -15.54 3.56 1.88
N GLU A 154 -15.17 3.06 0.71
CA GLU A 154 -15.96 3.23 -0.52
C GLU A 154 -17.33 2.58 -0.39
N LYS A 155 -17.40 1.35 0.14
CA LYS A 155 -18.69 0.68 0.43
C LYS A 155 -19.55 1.51 1.39
N ALA A 156 -19.00 1.98 2.50
CA ALA A 156 -19.73 2.81 3.46
C ALA A 156 -20.25 4.13 2.86
N LEU A 157 -19.48 4.74 1.95
CA LEU A 157 -19.92 5.93 1.22
C LEU A 157 -21.07 5.60 0.25
N THR A 158 -21.00 4.46 -0.45
CA THR A 158 -22.09 4.05 -1.34
C THR A 158 -23.37 3.66 -0.60
N THR A 159 -23.29 3.03 0.57
CA THR A 159 -24.47 2.69 1.38
C THR A 159 -25.16 3.94 1.91
N THR A 160 -24.40 4.92 2.41
CA THR A 160 -24.96 6.20 2.87
C THR A 160 -25.64 7.00 1.75
N ILE A 161 -25.07 6.99 0.53
CA ILE A 161 -25.72 7.58 -0.65
C ILE A 161 -27.02 6.83 -1.00
N LYS A 162 -27.01 5.50 -0.99
CA LYS A 162 -28.21 4.70 -1.31
C LYS A 162 -29.33 4.92 -0.29
N GLU A 163 -29.01 4.96 1.01
CA GLU A 163 -29.97 5.24 2.08
C GLU A 163 -30.55 6.65 1.98
N SER A 164 -29.71 7.66 1.70
CA SER A 164 -30.20 9.04 1.51
C SER A 164 -31.14 9.17 0.31
N ASN A 165 -30.85 8.49 -0.80
CA ASN A 165 -31.73 8.46 -1.96
C ASN A 165 -33.04 7.70 -1.69
N ALA A 166 -33.00 6.57 -0.98
CA ALA A 166 -34.20 5.84 -0.60
C ALA A 166 -35.11 6.67 0.33
N ASN A 167 -34.53 7.37 1.31
CA ASN A 167 -35.26 8.27 2.20
C ASN A 167 -35.86 9.47 1.44
N ARG A 168 -35.13 10.01 0.45
CA ARG A 168 -35.64 11.09 -0.39
C ARG A 168 -36.84 10.64 -1.23
N ILE A 169 -36.77 9.46 -1.85
CA ILE A 169 -37.89 8.91 -2.64
C ILE A 169 -39.12 8.70 -1.74
N GLY A 170 -38.96 8.08 -0.56
CA GLY A 170 -40.07 7.87 0.37
C GLY A 170 -40.70 9.16 0.92
N ALA A 171 -39.91 10.24 1.04
CA ALA A 171 -40.45 11.56 1.43
C ALA A 171 -41.28 12.22 0.32
N TRP A 172 -40.86 12.05 -0.94
CA TRP A 172 -41.58 12.60 -2.10
C TRP A 172 -42.89 11.85 -2.35
N GLU A 173 -42.91 10.52 -2.19
CA GLU A 173 -44.15 9.74 -2.27
C GLU A 173 -45.17 10.18 -1.21
N LYS A 174 -44.74 10.37 0.04
CA LYS A 174 -45.62 10.86 1.11
C LYS A 174 -46.15 12.27 0.83
N SER A 175 -45.31 13.14 0.27
CA SER A 175 -45.68 14.51 -0.07
C SER A 175 -46.66 14.56 -1.24
N LEU A 176 -46.47 13.74 -2.28
CA LEU A 176 -47.41 13.57 -3.39
C LEU A 176 -48.75 13.00 -2.93
N PHE A 177 -48.74 12.03 -2.01
CA PHE A 177 -49.97 11.48 -1.42
C PHE A 177 -50.75 12.54 -0.63
N TYR A 178 -50.06 13.40 0.12
CA TYR A 178 -50.67 14.51 0.86
C TYR A 178 -51.28 15.56 -0.07
N LEU A 179 -50.59 15.90 -1.16
CA LEU A 179 -51.08 16.81 -2.19
C LEU A 179 -52.33 16.25 -2.89
N TYR A 180 -52.32 14.97 -3.23
CA TYR A 180 -53.48 14.32 -3.85
C TYR A 180 -54.72 14.36 -2.95
N LEU A 181 -54.55 14.06 -1.64
CA LEU A 181 -55.62 14.16 -0.64
C LEU A 181 -56.20 15.58 -0.54
N LEU A 182 -55.34 16.61 -0.54
CA LEU A 182 -55.77 18.01 -0.51
C LEU A 182 -56.56 18.40 -1.77
N PHE A 183 -56.12 17.98 -2.95
CA PHE A 183 -56.84 18.24 -4.21
C PHE A 183 -58.22 17.57 -4.25
N THR A 184 -58.35 16.34 -3.74
CA THR A 184 -59.64 15.66 -3.65
C THR A 184 -60.61 16.31 -2.65
N PHE A 185 -60.10 16.99 -1.62
CA PHE A 185 -60.93 17.70 -0.63
C PHE A 185 -61.39 19.08 -1.10
N ILE A 186 -60.62 19.76 -1.96
CA ILE A 186 -60.92 21.13 -2.42
C ILE A 186 -61.78 21.12 -3.71
N GLY A 187 -61.71 20.06 -4.52
CA GLY A 187 -62.52 19.93 -5.75
C GLY A 187 -63.94 19.35 -5.57
N GLY A 188 -64.38 19.13 -4.33
CA GLY A 188 -65.64 18.46 -3.99
C GLY A 188 -66.75 19.37 -3.43
N THR A 189 -66.79 20.65 -3.83
CA THR A 189 -67.86 21.61 -3.51
C THR A 189 -68.53 22.13 -4.76
#